data_AF-A0A940LAI4-F1
#
_entry.id   AF-A0A940LAI4-F1
#
_cell.length_a   1.000
_cell.length_b   1.000
_cell.length_c   1.000
_cell.angle_alpha   90.00
_cell.angle_beta   90.00
_cell.angle_gamma   90.00
#
_symmetry.space_group_name_H-M   'P 1'
#
loop_
_entity.id
_entity.type
_entity.pdbx_description
1 polymer ?
#
loop_
_entity_poly.entity_id
_entity_poly.type
_entity_poly.pdbx_seq_one_letter_code
_entity_poly.pdbx_strand_id
1 'polypeptide(L)'
;MITRAVPKLPFIEKQQTIEFYVNGLGFSLQSDYSDYFIISFSEAELHFFSYPGLERNQSDFMIYLRVNTEIDGLYETLQKNNIAIHPMVSWRISPGNKESSPSSILTAPCSLLDKR
;
A
#
# COMPACT_ATOMS: atom_id res chain seq x y z
N MET A 1 1.42 -27.91 5.40
CA MET A 1 1.30 -26.81 6.38
C MET A 1 1.33 -25.51 5.60
N ILE A 2 0.31 -24.66 5.75
CA ILE A 2 0.28 -23.36 5.06
C ILE A 2 1.36 -22.48 5.69
N THR A 3 2.22 -21.87 4.87
CA THR A 3 3.35 -21.06 5.34
C THR A 3 3.08 -19.57 5.28
N ARG A 4 2.38 -19.08 4.24
CA ARG A 4 2.09 -17.66 4.02
C ARG A 4 0.75 -17.50 3.28
N ALA A 5 0.11 -16.36 3.51
CA ALA A 5 -1.01 -15.86 2.70
C ALA A 5 -0.54 -14.59 2.01
N VAL A 6 -0.65 -14.55 0.68
CA VAL A 6 -0.17 -13.44 -0.15
C VAL A 6 -1.38 -12.68 -0.69
N PRO A 7 -1.55 -11.40 -0.35
CA PRO A 7 -2.66 -10.62 -0.87
C PRO A 7 -2.46 -10.33 -2.36
N LYS A 8 -3.59 -10.22 -3.06
CA LYS A 8 -3.65 -9.95 -4.49
C LYS A 8 -4.46 -8.67 -4.73
N LEU A 9 -3.85 -7.67 -5.35
CA LEU A 9 -4.40 -6.34 -5.58
C LEU A 9 -4.57 -6.03 -7.07
N PRO A 10 -5.59 -5.25 -7.46
CA PRO A 10 -5.76 -4.84 -8.85
C PRO A 10 -4.82 -3.70 -9.22
N PHE A 11 -4.50 -3.58 -10.51
CA PHE A 11 -3.94 -2.37 -11.11
C PHE A 11 -4.72 -1.96 -12.36
N ILE A 12 -4.79 -0.65 -12.60
CA ILE A 12 -5.32 -0.08 -13.85
C ILE A 12 -4.14 0.12 -14.81
N GLU A 13 -3.16 0.92 -14.38
CA GLU A 13 -1.94 1.21 -15.13
C GLU A 13 -0.74 0.46 -14.53
N LYS A 14 -0.20 -0.52 -15.25
CA LYS A 14 0.86 -1.41 -14.75
C LYS A 14 2.11 -0.63 -14.35
N GLN A 15 2.61 0.19 -15.27
CA GLN A 15 3.90 0.88 -15.08
C GLN A 15 3.84 1.89 -13.93
N GLN A 16 2.75 2.64 -13.81
CA GLN A 16 2.55 3.59 -12.70
C GLN A 16 2.49 2.87 -11.36
N THR A 17 1.83 1.70 -11.32
CA THR A 17 1.76 0.89 -10.10
C THR A 17 3.14 0.36 -9.71
N ILE A 18 3.91 -0.18 -10.66
CA ILE A 18 5.28 -0.65 -10.41
C ILE A 18 6.16 0.50 -9.91
N GLU A 19 6.14 1.65 -10.57
CA GLU A 19 6.94 2.82 -10.18
C GLU A 19 6.61 3.30 -8.76
N PHE A 20 5.33 3.36 -8.41
CA PHE A 20 4.89 3.73 -7.07
C PHE A 20 5.45 2.79 -5.98
N TYR A 21 5.31 1.47 -6.17
CA TYR A 21 5.75 0.51 -5.17
C TYR A 21 7.28 0.36 -5.14
N VAL A 22 7.93 0.30 -6.31
CA VAL A 22 9.37 0.05 -6.41
C VAL A 22 10.18 1.30 -6.09
N ASN A 23 9.94 2.41 -6.81
CA ASN A 23 10.71 3.63 -6.64
C ASN A 23 10.21 4.45 -5.44
N GLY A 24 8.91 4.41 -5.16
CA GLY A 24 8.33 5.15 -4.05
C GLY A 24 8.49 4.43 -2.70
N LEU A 25 8.00 3.20 -2.60
CA LEU A 25 7.94 2.44 -1.34
C LEU A 25 9.16 1.53 -1.10
N GLY A 26 10.05 1.38 -2.08
CA GLY A 26 11.27 0.57 -1.97
C GLY A 26 11.05 -0.94 -2.17
N PHE A 27 9.91 -1.36 -2.72
CA PHE A 27 9.70 -2.76 -3.09
C PHE A 27 10.65 -3.15 -4.23
N SER A 28 10.88 -4.46 -4.37
CA SER A 28 11.60 -5.03 -5.50
C SER A 28 10.64 -5.78 -6.42
N LEU A 29 10.71 -5.51 -7.72
CA LEU A 29 10.00 -6.27 -8.74
C LEU A 29 10.62 -7.67 -8.85
N GLN A 30 9.83 -8.71 -8.60
CA GLN A 30 10.28 -10.10 -8.62
C GLN A 30 9.97 -10.79 -9.95
N SER A 31 8.81 -10.49 -10.51
CA SER A 31 8.36 -11.06 -11.79
C SER A 31 7.36 -10.13 -12.44
N ASP A 32 7.46 -9.99 -13.76
CA ASP A 32 6.59 -9.14 -14.55
C ASP A 32 6.05 -9.94 -15.75
N TYR A 33 4.73 -10.02 -15.83
CA TYR A 33 3.98 -10.65 -16.90
C TYR A 33 3.05 -9.63 -17.56
N SER A 34 2.31 -10.05 -18.58
CA SER A 34 1.45 -9.13 -19.33
C SER A 34 0.35 -8.51 -18.46
N ASP A 35 -0.39 -9.34 -17.72
CA ASP A 35 -1.58 -8.99 -16.94
C ASP A 35 -1.37 -9.22 -15.43
N TYR A 36 -0.13 -9.48 -15.01
CA TYR A 36 0.21 -9.88 -13.66
C TYR A 36 1.64 -9.48 -13.30
N PHE A 37 1.89 -9.08 -12.06
CA PHE A 37 3.26 -8.92 -11.58
C PHE A 37 3.35 -9.18 -10.07
N ILE A 38 4.57 -9.47 -9.61
CA ILE A 38 4.87 -9.79 -8.22
C ILE A 38 5.94 -8.83 -7.73
N ILE A 39 5.71 -8.24 -6.56
CA ILE A 39 6.69 -7.44 -5.84
C ILE A 39 6.91 -7.98 -4.43
N SER A 40 8.07 -7.68 -3.85
CA SER A 40 8.36 -8.00 -2.47
C SER A 40 9.10 -6.86 -1.75
N PHE A 41 8.92 -6.81 -0.44
CA PHE A 41 9.67 -5.92 0.45
C PHE A 41 9.93 -6.67 1.76
N SER A 42 11.20 -6.97 2.04
CA SER A 42 11.56 -7.86 3.16
C SER A 42 10.78 -9.19 3.08
N GLU A 43 10.06 -9.57 4.13
CA GLU A 43 9.18 -10.74 4.19
C GLU A 43 7.74 -10.46 3.72
N ALA A 44 7.44 -9.29 3.17
CA ALA A 44 6.15 -9.02 2.54
C ALA A 44 6.23 -9.34 1.04
N GLU A 45 5.20 -10.00 0.53
CA GLU A 45 5.02 -10.29 -0.89
C GLU A 45 3.63 -9.82 -1.29
N LEU A 46 3.52 -9.14 -2.43
CA LEU A 46 2.26 -8.61 -2.96
C LEU A 46 2.13 -9.02 -4.43
N HIS A 47 0.96 -9.51 -4.79
CA HIS A 47 0.63 -9.92 -6.14
C HIS A 47 -0.32 -8.91 -6.77
N PHE A 48 -0.15 -8.63 -8.06
CA PHE A 48 -0.92 -7.63 -8.77
C PHE A 48 -1.52 -8.20 -10.04
N PHE A 49 -2.79 -7.87 -10.34
CA PHE A 49 -3.48 -8.30 -11.57
C PHE A 49 -4.14 -7.15 -12.30
N SER A 50 -4.23 -7.26 -13.63
CA SER A 50 -4.85 -6.24 -14.46
C SER A 50 -6.35 -6.15 -14.19
N TYR A 51 -6.83 -4.95 -13.89
CA TYR A 51 -8.24 -4.64 -13.77
C TYR A 51 -8.56 -3.23 -14.33
N PRO A 52 -8.61 -3.09 -15.67
CA PRO A 52 -8.74 -1.77 -16.31
C PRO A 52 -10.06 -1.04 -16.01
N GLY A 53 -11.13 -1.79 -15.71
CA GLY A 53 -12.46 -1.24 -15.40
C GLY A 53 -12.68 -0.91 -13.92
N LEU A 54 -11.61 -0.86 -13.10
CA LEU A 54 -11.72 -0.54 -11.69
C LEU A 54 -12.06 0.94 -11.49
N GLU A 55 -13.24 1.21 -10.94
CA GLU A 55 -13.60 2.54 -10.44
C GLU A 55 -12.94 2.79 -9.08
N ARG A 56 -11.86 3.59 -9.06
CA ARG A 56 -11.05 3.84 -7.84
C ARG A 56 -11.89 4.29 -6.64
N ASN A 57 -12.93 5.09 -6.89
CA ASN A 57 -13.78 5.69 -5.85
C ASN A 57 -14.77 4.68 -5.23
N GLN A 58 -14.92 3.51 -5.84
CA GLN A 58 -15.80 2.41 -5.41
C GLN A 58 -14.99 1.18 -4.98
N SER A 59 -13.66 1.29 -4.93
CA SER A 59 -12.76 0.17 -4.64
C SER A 59 -12.63 -0.08 -3.15
N ASP A 60 -13.05 -1.27 -2.70
CA ASP A 60 -12.83 -1.76 -1.34
C ASP A 60 -11.54 -2.60 -1.19
N PHE A 61 -10.70 -2.71 -2.22
CA PHE A 61 -9.43 -3.42 -2.15
C PHE A 61 -8.48 -2.74 -1.17
N MET A 62 -8.10 -3.46 -0.10
CA MET A 62 -7.22 -2.97 0.94
C MET A 62 -6.38 -4.11 1.51
N ILE A 63 -5.17 -3.76 1.98
CA ILE A 63 -4.30 -4.64 2.74
C ILE A 63 -3.79 -3.92 3.98
N TYR A 64 -3.42 -4.68 5.00
CA TYR A 64 -2.64 -4.20 6.12
C TYR A 64 -1.22 -4.70 6.00
N LEU A 65 -0.25 -3.79 5.93
CA LEU A 65 1.16 -4.10 6.08
C LEU A 65 1.55 -3.90 7.55
N ARG A 66 1.80 -5.00 8.25
CA ARG A 66 2.32 -4.95 9.62
C ARG A 66 3.84 -4.78 9.55
N VAL A 67 4.33 -3.74 10.20
CA VAL A 67 5.77 -3.49 10.36
C VAL A 67 6.19 -3.73 11.80
N ASN A 68 7.38 -4.31 11.97
CA ASN A 68 7.82 -4.89 13.24
C ASN A 68 8.48 -3.82 14.14
N THR A 69 9.21 -2.89 13.52
CA THR A 69 9.92 -1.78 14.17
C THR A 69 10.13 -0.66 13.12
N GLU A 70 10.22 0.61 13.54
CA GLU A 70 10.54 1.78 12.69
C GLU A 70 9.46 2.26 11.71
N ILE A 71 8.19 2.25 12.14
CA ILE A 71 7.14 2.88 11.36
C ILE A 71 7.41 4.38 11.09
N ASP A 72 8.10 5.05 12.02
CA ASP A 72 8.53 6.43 11.87
C ASP A 72 9.56 6.59 10.74
N GLY A 73 10.55 5.69 10.65
CA GLY A 73 11.56 5.72 9.57
C GLY A 73 10.96 5.41 8.20
N LEU A 74 10.00 4.47 8.15
CA LEU A 74 9.21 4.24 6.94
C LEU A 74 8.44 5.52 6.57
N TYR A 75 7.73 6.13 7.51
CA TYR A 75 6.98 7.36 7.29
C TYR A 75 7.85 8.53 6.82
N GLU A 76 9.04 8.72 7.39
CA GLU A 76 10.02 9.71 6.94
C GLU A 76 10.49 9.45 5.50
N THR A 77 10.73 8.18 5.14
CA THR A 77 11.10 7.79 3.77
C THR A 77 10.00 8.15 2.77
N LEU A 78 8.74 7.88 3.12
CA LEU A 78 7.59 8.26 2.28
C LEU A 78 7.50 9.76 2.08
N GLN A 79 7.68 10.53 3.15
CA GLN A 79 7.68 12.00 3.09
C GLN A 79 8.81 12.51 2.20
N LYS A 80 10.03 11.97 2.36
CA LYS A 80 11.19 12.33 1.53
C LYS A 80 10.96 12.03 0.05
N ASN A 81 10.26 10.94 -0.25
CA ASN A 81 9.91 10.53 -1.60
C ASN A 81 8.68 11.29 -2.17
N ASN A 82 8.16 12.31 -1.44
CA ASN A 82 6.97 13.09 -1.81
C ASN A 82 5.75 12.22 -2.13
N ILE A 83 5.65 11.06 -1.51
CA ILE A 83 4.47 10.21 -1.65
C ILE A 83 3.33 10.90 -0.93
N ALA A 84 2.21 11.09 -1.63
CA ALA A 84 1.01 11.63 -1.02
C ALA A 84 0.51 10.63 0.03
N ILE A 85 0.61 10.99 1.31
CA ILE A 85 0.05 10.20 2.41
C ILE A 85 -1.30 10.81 2.75
N HIS A 86 -2.34 9.99 2.83
CA HIS A 86 -3.64 10.47 3.28
C HIS A 86 -3.47 11.11 4.67
N PRO A 87 -3.84 12.40 4.85
CA PRO A 87 -3.68 13.05 6.13
C PRO A 87 -4.41 12.24 7.19
N MET A 88 -3.75 12.01 8.33
CA MET A 88 -4.41 11.36 9.45
C MET A 88 -5.55 12.28 9.89
N VAL A 89 -6.78 11.92 9.53
CA VAL A 89 -7.96 12.58 10.07
C VAL A 89 -7.90 12.29 11.55
N SER A 90 -7.79 13.33 12.38
CA SER A 90 -7.89 13.16 13.83
C SER A 90 -9.19 12.41 14.12
N TRP A 91 -9.06 11.15 14.51
CA TRP A 91 -10.20 10.35 14.91
C TRP A 91 -10.71 11.03 16.16
N ARG A 92 -11.85 11.74 16.04
CA ARG A 92 -12.46 12.44 17.16
C ARG A 92 -12.77 11.38 18.22
N ILE A 93 -11.95 11.37 19.27
CA ILE A 93 -12.09 10.44 20.38
C ILE A 93 -13.46 10.71 21.00
N SER A 94 -14.42 9.81 20.77
CA SER A 94 -15.64 9.78 21.57
C SER A 94 -15.25 9.33 22.98
N PRO A 95 -15.75 9.96 24.06
CA PRO A 95 -15.29 9.74 25.44
C PRO A 95 -15.62 8.36 26.05
N GLY A 96 -15.68 7.29 25.24
CA GLY A 96 -15.97 5.91 25.68
C GLY A 96 -15.06 4.82 25.12
N ASN A 97 -14.06 5.16 24.28
CA ASN A 97 -13.32 4.14 23.53
C ASN A 97 -11.90 4.05 24.10
N LYS A 98 -11.59 2.96 24.80
CA LYS A 98 -10.25 2.68 25.30
C LYS A 98 -9.28 2.55 24.13
N GLU A 99 -8.15 3.22 24.31
CA GLU A 99 -6.98 3.36 23.46
C GLU A 99 -6.58 2.04 22.77
N SER A 100 -6.64 2.02 21.44
CA SER A 100 -5.99 0.99 20.63
C SER A 100 -4.79 1.61 19.93
N SER A 101 -3.63 1.02 20.16
CA SER A 101 -2.28 1.39 19.76
C SER A 101 -2.13 1.91 18.32
N PRO A 102 -1.13 2.77 18.03
CA PRO A 102 -0.93 3.34 16.71
C PRO A 102 -0.35 2.27 15.78
N SER A 103 -1.23 1.54 15.08
CA SER A 103 -0.83 0.74 13.94
C SER A 103 -1.01 1.61 12.70
N SER A 104 0.07 2.27 12.27
CA SER A 104 0.03 3.20 11.15
C SER A 104 -0.45 2.50 9.89
N ILE A 105 -1.56 2.99 9.36
CA ILE A 105 -2.19 2.49 8.15
C ILE A 105 -1.43 3.11 6.97
N LEU A 106 -0.48 2.36 6.39
CA LEU A 106 0.04 2.66 5.05
C LEU A 106 -1.00 2.21 4.02
N THR A 107 -2.09 2.95 3.89
CA THR A 107 -2.97 2.82 2.72
C THR A 107 -2.50 3.83 1.69
N ALA A 108 -1.97 3.33 0.58
CA ALA A 108 -2.04 4.06 -0.66
C ALA A 108 -3.32 3.61 -1.38
N PRO A 109 -4.48 4.25 -1.19
CA PRO A 109 -5.56 4.08 -2.15
C PRO A 109 -5.03 4.40 -3.54
N CYS A 110 -5.50 3.65 -4.53
CA CYS A 110 -5.17 3.85 -5.95
C CYS A 110 -5.48 5.29 -6.43
N SER A 111 -6.21 6.09 -5.63
CA SER A 111 -6.51 7.50 -5.82
C SER A 111 -5.33 8.47 -5.57
N LEU A 112 -4.20 8.03 -5.01
CA LEU A 112 -3.05 8.91 -4.72
C LEU A 112 -2.07 9.10 -5.89
N LEU A 113 -2.31 8.44 -7.02
CA LEU A 113 -1.56 8.65 -8.26
C LEU A 113 -2.01 9.90 -9.04
N ASP A 114 -3.00 10.64 -8.54
CA ASP A 114 -3.59 11.80 -9.23
C ASP A 114 -3.15 13.14 -8.62
N LYS A 115 -1.84 13.30 -8.37
CA LYS A 115 -1.24 14.62 -8.15
C LYS A 115 0.01 14.80 -9.01
N ARG A 116 -0.30 15.15 -10.27
CA ARG A 116 0.55 15.70 -11.35
C ARG A 116 0.96 14.73 -12.43
#